data_AF-A0A949YTP9-F1
#
_entry.id   AF-A0A949YTP9-F1
#
_cell.length_a   1.000
_cell.length_b   1.000
_cell.length_c   1.000
_cell.angle_alpha   90.00
_cell.angle_beta   90.00
_cell.angle_gamma   90.00
#
_symmetry.space_group_name_H-M   'P 1'
#
loop_
_entity.id
_entity.type
_entity.pdbx_description
1 polymer ?
#
loop_
_entity_poly.entity_id
_entity_poly.type
_entity_poly.pdbx_seq_one_letter_code
_entity_poly.pdbx_strand_id
1 'polypeptide(L)'
;MLARTVRSVCVLVMASLLVGATVLAGDPWNTGSLWHTGNPWNAPTASPTPETLYEPSSSVSAVPSVAAVPSSVDPVPTVSYGAVPTPIPLPASVTTPVPPITTNGIGLRGDPSAGAHIVMMKCAGCHGQDGAGQGVQLEGLNVKQPPIPWNSAAAMSGLTDQQIAAKISQSDRQQNPDAVMPSFGDQLSAEQIDDVVAYIRMLGK
;
A
#
# COMPACT_ATOMS: atom_id res chain seq x y z
N MET A 1 -6.58 -76.49 43.32
CA MET A 1 -7.25 -75.37 42.62
C MET A 1 -6.45 -74.10 42.97
N LEU A 2 -5.51 -73.72 42.09
CA LEU A 2 -5.51 -72.47 41.30
C LEU A 2 -5.44 -71.20 42.17
N ALA A 3 -4.28 -70.56 42.35
CA ALA A 3 -3.51 -69.70 41.41
C ALA A 3 -3.89 -68.21 41.49
N ARG A 4 -2.93 -67.33 41.84
CA ARG A 4 -2.31 -66.36 40.93
C ARG A 4 -1.47 -65.30 41.66
N THR A 5 -0.17 -65.47 41.48
CA THR A 5 0.90 -64.48 41.42
C THR A 5 0.51 -63.28 40.54
N VAL A 6 0.79 -62.04 40.99
CA VAL A 6 1.02 -60.92 40.08
C VAL A 6 2.42 -60.38 40.34
N ARG A 7 3.28 -60.64 39.36
CA ARG A 7 4.69 -60.30 39.28
C ARG A 7 4.80 -58.99 38.51
N SER A 8 5.58 -58.05 39.06
CA SER A 8 6.55 -57.20 38.35
C SER A 8 6.55 -57.25 36.83
N VAL A 9 6.27 -56.14 36.13
CA VAL A 9 6.86 -55.73 34.82
C VAL A 9 6.57 -54.23 34.59
N CYS A 10 7.62 -53.39 34.53
CA CYS A 10 8.04 -52.61 33.34
C CYS A 10 8.76 -51.30 33.74
N VAL A 11 10.08 -51.36 33.65
CA VAL A 11 10.98 -50.22 33.41
C VAL A 11 10.82 -49.79 31.93
N LEU A 12 11.17 -48.53 31.63
CA LEU A 12 11.17 -47.82 30.34
C LEU A 12 9.85 -47.15 29.96
N VAL A 13 9.85 -45.81 29.85
CA VAL A 13 10.17 -45.10 28.60
C VAL A 13 10.53 -43.64 28.93
N MET A 14 11.70 -43.24 28.41
CA MET A 14 12.22 -41.89 28.26
C MET A 14 11.28 -41.01 27.42
N ALA A 15 11.21 -39.70 27.68
CA ALA A 15 11.38 -38.65 26.66
C ALA A 15 10.82 -37.29 27.12
N SER A 16 11.74 -36.36 27.29
CA SER A 16 11.70 -34.98 26.82
C SER A 16 10.34 -34.38 26.43
N LEU A 17 9.84 -33.46 27.27
CA LEU A 17 8.92 -32.40 26.85
C LEU A 17 9.63 -31.05 26.98
N LEU A 18 10.61 -30.82 26.12
CA LEU A 18 10.98 -29.48 25.66
C LEU A 18 9.96 -29.12 24.57
N VAL A 19 8.83 -28.53 24.97
CA VAL A 19 7.94 -27.87 24.01
C VAL A 19 8.61 -26.54 23.67
N GLY A 20 9.39 -26.56 22.59
CA GLY A 20 9.87 -25.35 21.96
C GLY A 20 8.68 -24.55 21.46
N ALA A 21 8.51 -23.34 22.00
CA ALA A 21 7.70 -22.31 21.39
C ALA A 21 8.47 -21.80 20.16
N THR A 22 8.33 -22.47 19.02
CA THR A 22 8.61 -21.86 17.72
C THR A 22 7.58 -20.75 17.53
N VAL A 23 7.94 -19.53 17.92
CA VAL A 23 7.32 -18.32 17.38
C VAL A 23 7.71 -18.28 15.91
N LEU A 24 6.89 -18.89 15.05
CA LEU A 24 6.89 -18.53 13.64
C LEU A 24 6.41 -17.08 13.63
N ALA A 25 7.34 -16.15 13.45
CA ALA A 25 7.03 -14.78 13.06
C ALA A 25 6.41 -14.85 11.66
N GLY A 26 5.14 -15.24 11.58
CA GLY A 26 4.34 -15.00 10.40
C GLY A 26 4.16 -13.50 10.26
N ASP A 27 4.17 -12.99 9.03
CA ASP A 27 3.94 -11.56 8.80
C ASP A 27 2.60 -11.20 9.45
N PRO A 28 2.54 -10.21 10.37
CA PRO A 28 1.30 -9.88 11.09
C PRO A 28 0.15 -9.46 10.16
N TRP A 29 0.49 -9.16 8.91
CA TRP A 29 -0.42 -8.70 7.87
C TRP A 29 -0.75 -9.76 6.80
N ASN A 30 -0.08 -10.93 6.82
CA ASN A 30 -0.34 -12.02 5.87
C ASN A 30 -1.49 -12.90 6.34
N THR A 31 -2.70 -12.53 5.93
CA THR A 31 -3.93 -13.30 6.17
C THR A 31 -4.59 -13.58 4.84
N GLY A 32 -4.36 -14.77 4.29
CA GLY A 32 -4.76 -15.21 2.94
C GLY A 32 -6.27 -15.26 2.64
N SER A 33 -7.11 -14.47 3.31
CA SER A 33 -8.56 -14.41 3.10
C SER A 33 -9.17 -13.01 3.25
N LEU A 34 -8.41 -11.96 3.58
CA LEU A 34 -8.99 -10.63 3.85
C LEU A 34 -9.42 -9.84 2.60
N TRP A 35 -9.07 -10.26 1.40
CA TRP A 35 -9.21 -9.41 0.21
C TRP A 35 -10.59 -9.47 -0.47
N HIS A 36 -11.48 -10.41 -0.08
CA HIS A 36 -12.69 -10.74 -0.84
C HIS A 36 -14.00 -10.11 -0.33
N THR A 37 -13.99 -9.29 0.73
CA THR A 37 -15.24 -8.84 1.36
C THR A 37 -15.71 -7.47 0.87
N GLY A 38 -16.83 -7.47 0.13
CA GLY A 38 -17.94 -6.49 0.22
C GLY A 38 -17.71 -5.00 -0.07
N ASN A 39 -16.47 -4.53 -0.16
CA ASN A 39 -16.16 -3.14 -0.46
C ASN A 39 -16.08 -2.97 -1.99
N PRO A 40 -16.88 -2.07 -2.63
CA PRO A 40 -16.78 -1.80 -4.07
C PRO A 40 -15.38 -1.35 -4.50
N TRP A 41 -14.59 -0.79 -3.58
CA TRP A 41 -13.20 -0.40 -3.82
C TRP A 41 -12.20 -1.57 -3.76
N ASN A 42 -12.61 -2.75 -3.27
CA ASN A 42 -11.82 -3.99 -3.23
C ASN A 42 -12.23 -5.02 -4.29
N ALA A 43 -13.32 -4.79 -5.03
CA ALA A 43 -13.75 -5.73 -6.05
C ALA A 43 -12.70 -5.77 -7.19
N PRO A 44 -12.22 -6.95 -7.62
CA PRO A 44 -11.45 -7.04 -8.85
C PRO A 44 -12.33 -6.46 -9.95
N THR A 45 -11.88 -5.39 -10.61
CA THR A 45 -12.58 -4.90 -11.79
C THR A 45 -12.69 -6.05 -12.76
N ALA A 46 -13.91 -6.45 -13.09
CA ALA A 46 -14.14 -7.33 -14.22
C ALA A 46 -13.39 -6.69 -15.40
N SER A 47 -12.42 -7.41 -15.96
CA SER A 47 -11.91 -7.09 -17.29
C SER A 47 -13.11 -6.87 -18.19
N PRO A 48 -13.16 -5.78 -19.00
CA PRO A 48 -14.22 -5.67 -19.98
C PRO A 48 -14.21 -6.94 -20.82
N THR A 49 -15.33 -7.64 -20.84
CA THR A 49 -15.57 -8.78 -21.73
C THR A 49 -15.28 -8.33 -23.17
N PRO A 50 -14.62 -9.16 -24.01
CA PRO A 50 -14.40 -8.83 -25.40
C PRO A 50 -15.72 -9.02 -26.18
N GLU A 51 -16.68 -8.11 -26.00
CA GLU A 51 -17.90 -8.08 -26.81
C GLU A 51 -18.25 -6.64 -27.17
N THR A 52 -17.60 -6.14 -28.20
CA THR A 52 -18.28 -5.83 -29.48
C THR A 52 -17.19 -5.49 -30.47
N LEU A 53 -17.04 -6.33 -31.49
CA LEU A 53 -16.28 -6.00 -32.68
C LEU A 53 -16.93 -4.78 -33.34
N TYR A 54 -16.45 -3.58 -33.00
CA TYR A 54 -16.65 -2.41 -33.82
C TYR A 54 -15.73 -2.58 -35.04
N GLU A 55 -16.28 -3.07 -36.15
CA GLU A 55 -15.58 -3.03 -37.43
C GLU A 55 -15.28 -1.56 -37.76
N PRO A 56 -14.01 -1.16 -37.97
CA PRO A 56 -13.72 0.19 -38.42
C PRO A 56 -14.23 0.33 -39.86
N SER A 57 -15.33 1.07 -40.03
CA SER A 57 -15.82 1.48 -41.34
C SER A 57 -14.73 2.25 -42.07
N SER A 58 -14.30 1.69 -43.18
CA SER A 58 -13.37 2.23 -44.16
C SER A 58 -13.80 3.62 -44.63
N SER A 59 -13.21 4.69 -44.07
CA SER A 59 -13.14 6.00 -44.72
C SER A 59 -12.19 6.94 -43.97
N VAL A 60 -10.89 6.66 -44.05
CA VAL A 60 -9.88 7.71 -43.84
C VAL A 60 -9.74 8.49 -45.15
N SER A 61 -10.32 9.69 -45.18
CA SER A 61 -10.01 10.68 -46.20
C SER A 61 -8.51 10.98 -46.17
N ALA A 62 -7.92 11.04 -47.37
CA ALA A 62 -6.50 11.27 -47.60
C ALA A 62 -5.99 12.50 -46.81
N VAL A 63 -4.95 12.27 -46.00
CA VAL A 63 -4.10 13.34 -45.48
C VAL A 63 -3.25 13.92 -46.64
N PRO A 64 -3.16 15.25 -46.79
CA PRO A 64 -2.26 15.83 -47.77
C PRO A 64 -0.80 15.55 -47.39
N SER A 65 0.00 15.12 -48.36
CA SER A 65 1.44 14.94 -48.22
C SER A 65 2.08 16.25 -47.74
N VAL A 66 2.59 16.24 -46.50
CA VAL A 66 3.45 17.32 -46.01
C VAL A 66 4.76 17.30 -46.79
N ALA A 67 5.01 18.42 -47.47
CA ALA A 67 6.23 18.66 -48.23
C ALA A 67 7.46 18.66 -47.30
N ALA A 68 8.60 18.31 -47.90
CA ALA A 68 9.92 18.16 -47.30
C ALA A 68 10.27 19.20 -46.24
N VAL A 69 10.72 18.71 -45.08
CA VAL A 69 11.35 19.49 -44.02
C VAL A 69 12.80 19.79 -44.44
N PRO A 70 13.25 21.06 -44.48
CA PRO A 70 14.63 21.38 -44.83
C PRO A 70 15.62 20.93 -43.74
N SER A 71 16.73 20.30 -44.16
CA SER A 71 17.78 19.67 -43.33
C SER A 71 18.70 20.64 -42.58
N SER A 72 18.22 21.80 -42.16
CA SER A 72 19.04 22.78 -41.44
C SER A 72 18.52 22.93 -40.02
N VAL A 73 18.98 22.02 -39.15
CA VAL A 73 18.90 22.22 -37.70
C VAL A 73 20.08 23.10 -37.29
N ASP A 74 19.79 24.31 -36.83
CA ASP A 74 20.80 25.16 -36.19
C ASP A 74 21.39 24.44 -34.97
N PRO A 75 22.69 24.61 -34.65
CA PRO A 75 23.28 24.02 -33.46
C PRO A 75 22.60 24.58 -32.19
N VAL A 76 22.13 23.68 -31.33
CA VAL A 76 21.57 24.04 -30.02
C VAL A 76 22.62 24.80 -29.21
N PRO A 77 22.32 26.00 -28.67
CA PRO A 77 23.27 26.73 -27.85
C PRO A 77 23.61 25.91 -26.61
N THR A 78 24.91 25.72 -26.36
CA THR A 78 25.41 25.06 -25.16
C THR A 78 25.10 25.95 -23.96
N VAL A 79 24.06 25.60 -23.19
CA VAL A 79 23.80 26.24 -21.91
C VAL A 79 24.88 25.78 -20.92
N SER A 80 25.78 26.69 -20.57
CA SER A 80 26.75 26.47 -19.49
C SER A 80 25.99 26.51 -18.17
N TYR A 81 25.73 25.33 -17.60
CA TYR A 81 25.23 25.23 -16.24
C TYR A 81 26.32 25.74 -15.30
N GLY A 82 26.06 26.88 -14.65
CA GLY A 82 26.94 27.42 -13.61
C GLY A 82 27.18 26.40 -12.49
N ALA A 83 28.23 26.63 -11.70
CA ALA A 83 28.61 25.75 -10.61
C ALA A 83 27.39 25.38 -9.73
N VAL A 84 27.17 24.07 -9.55
CA VAL A 84 26.15 23.54 -8.65
C VAL A 84 26.44 24.11 -7.25
N PRO A 85 25.55 24.91 -6.64
CA PRO A 85 25.78 25.40 -5.29
C PRO A 85 25.94 24.19 -4.36
N THR A 86 26.92 24.26 -3.46
CA THR A 86 27.12 23.24 -2.43
C THR A 86 25.81 23.02 -1.68
N PRO A 87 25.41 21.76 -1.41
CA PRO A 87 24.19 21.49 -0.64
C PRO A 87 24.31 22.20 0.71
N ILE A 88 23.35 23.09 0.98
CA ILE A 88 23.21 23.75 2.28
C ILE A 88 22.97 22.62 3.29
N PRO A 89 23.77 22.48 4.36
CA PRO A 89 23.49 21.48 5.39
C PRO A 89 22.09 21.71 5.95
N LEU A 90 21.25 20.68 5.86
CA LEU A 90 19.92 20.69 6.47
C LEU A 90 20.08 21.01 7.97
N PRO A 91 19.30 21.94 8.54
CA PRO A 91 19.33 22.17 9.97
C PRO A 91 18.97 20.88 10.70
N ALA A 92 19.74 20.55 11.73
CA ALA A 92 19.47 19.42 12.60
C ALA A 92 18.03 19.52 13.13
N SER A 93 17.28 18.42 13.02
CA SER A 93 15.89 18.20 13.41
C SER A 93 15.32 19.23 14.38
N VAL A 94 14.43 20.09 13.87
CA VAL A 94 13.58 20.94 14.71
C VAL A 94 12.57 20.03 15.42
N THR A 95 12.90 19.62 16.63
CA THR A 95 11.99 18.92 17.56
C THR A 95 11.06 19.94 18.20
N THR A 96 10.17 20.53 17.40
CA THR A 96 8.99 21.17 17.99
C THR A 96 8.01 20.06 18.38
N PRO A 97 7.60 19.98 19.66
CA PRO A 97 6.57 19.04 20.06
C PRO A 97 5.28 19.38 19.31
N VAL A 98 4.82 18.50 18.43
CA VAL A 98 3.47 18.56 17.89
C VAL A 98 2.51 18.37 19.08
N PRO A 99 1.49 19.22 19.26
CA PRO A 99 0.56 19.07 20.37
C PRO A 99 -0.15 17.71 20.27
N PRO A 100 -0.34 17.00 21.40
CA PRO A 100 -1.02 15.71 21.38
C PRO A 100 -2.48 15.92 20.95
N ILE A 101 -2.85 15.32 19.82
CA ILE A 101 -4.26 15.17 19.44
C ILE A 101 -4.86 14.15 20.40
N THR A 102 -5.70 14.64 21.32
CA THR A 102 -6.43 13.80 22.27
C THR A 102 -7.56 13.09 21.54
N THR A 103 -7.30 11.86 21.10
CA THR A 103 -8.33 10.92 20.63
C THR A 103 -9.13 10.44 21.84
N ASN A 104 -10.09 11.25 22.28
CA ASN A 104 -11.12 10.80 23.21
C ASN A 104 -11.88 9.60 22.60
N GLY A 105 -11.52 8.39 23.03
CA GLY A 105 -12.41 7.23 23.03
C GLY A 105 -12.33 6.24 21.86
N ILE A 106 -11.51 6.48 20.83
CA ILE A 106 -11.24 5.45 19.81
C ILE A 106 -9.84 4.93 20.07
N GLY A 107 -9.74 3.72 20.61
CA GLY A 107 -8.48 3.01 20.81
C GLY A 107 -7.87 2.61 19.47
N LEU A 108 -7.39 3.59 18.71
CA LEU A 108 -6.58 3.36 17.53
C LEU A 108 -5.28 2.71 17.99
N ARG A 109 -4.84 1.70 17.23
CA ARG A 109 -3.63 0.93 17.56
C ARG A 109 -2.33 1.75 17.40
N GLY A 110 -2.38 2.92 16.75
CA GLY A 110 -1.23 3.80 16.53
C GLY A 110 -1.54 5.29 16.79
N ASP A 111 -0.50 6.13 16.65
CA ASP A 111 -0.54 7.59 16.80
C ASP A 111 -0.86 8.27 15.45
N PRO A 112 -2.04 8.89 15.30
CA PRO A 112 -2.40 9.58 14.05
C PRO A 112 -1.48 10.78 13.74
N SER A 113 -0.84 11.39 14.73
CA SER A 113 0.10 12.51 14.51
C SER A 113 1.38 12.00 13.83
N ALA A 114 1.94 10.91 14.34
CA ALA A 114 3.08 10.25 13.73
C ALA A 114 2.73 9.73 12.32
N GLY A 115 1.54 9.15 12.16
CA GLY A 115 1.01 8.70 10.88
C GLY A 115 0.90 9.81 9.84
N ALA A 116 0.45 11.01 10.26
CA ALA A 116 0.33 12.17 9.37
C ALA A 116 1.65 12.53 8.69
N HIS A 117 2.77 12.49 9.43
CA HIS A 117 4.09 12.76 8.89
C HIS A 117 4.49 11.76 7.80
N ILE A 118 4.22 10.47 8.04
CA ILE A 118 4.53 9.40 7.08
C ILE A 118 3.65 9.54 5.83
N VAL A 119 2.35 9.77 6.02
CA VAL A 119 1.40 9.96 4.91
C VAL A 119 1.80 11.12 4.02
N MET A 120 2.19 12.25 4.61
CA MET A 120 2.61 13.41 3.82
C MET A 120 3.83 13.13 2.96
N MET A 121 4.79 12.36 3.48
CA MET A 121 6.06 12.08 2.80
C MET A 121 5.97 10.96 1.77
N LYS A 122 5.12 9.96 1.99
CA LYS A 122 5.11 8.70 1.21
C LYS A 122 3.81 8.43 0.45
N CYS A 123 2.68 8.98 0.88
CA CYS A 123 1.37 8.56 0.39
C CYS A 123 0.61 9.69 -0.33
N ALA A 124 0.72 10.93 0.16
CA ALA A 124 -0.04 12.08 -0.31
C ALA A 124 0.19 12.40 -1.80
N GLY A 125 1.33 12.02 -2.37
CA GLY A 125 1.62 12.18 -3.79
C GLY A 125 0.56 11.54 -4.70
N CYS A 126 0.04 10.37 -4.34
CA CYS A 126 -1.01 9.66 -5.07
C CYS A 126 -2.38 9.76 -4.38
N HIS A 127 -2.42 9.76 -3.05
CA HIS A 127 -3.67 9.76 -2.29
C HIS A 127 -4.25 11.17 -2.05
N GLY A 128 -3.49 12.23 -2.34
CA GLY A 128 -3.84 13.59 -1.98
C GLY A 128 -3.54 13.88 -0.50
N GLN A 129 -3.32 15.15 -0.18
CA GLN A 129 -3.04 15.59 1.20
C GLN A 129 -4.25 15.43 2.13
N ASP A 130 -5.45 15.53 1.56
CA ASP A 130 -6.74 15.32 2.23
C ASP A 130 -7.19 13.86 2.19
N GLY A 131 -6.47 12.98 1.51
CA GLY A 131 -6.83 11.57 1.33
C GLY A 131 -7.97 11.34 0.33
N ALA A 132 -8.29 12.27 -0.56
CA ALA A 132 -9.38 12.10 -1.54
C ALA A 132 -9.09 11.09 -2.67
N GLY A 133 -7.87 10.55 -2.76
CA GLY A 133 -7.47 9.64 -3.83
C GLY A 133 -7.21 10.33 -5.17
N GLN A 134 -6.87 11.62 -5.14
CA GLN A 134 -6.69 12.47 -6.34
C GLN A 134 -5.32 13.17 -6.34
N GLY A 135 -4.28 12.49 -5.86
CA GLY A 135 -2.93 13.06 -5.81
C GLY A 135 -2.35 13.29 -7.21
N VAL A 136 -1.56 14.36 -7.34
CA VAL A 136 -0.97 14.81 -8.61
C VAL A 136 -0.09 13.77 -9.31
N GLN A 137 0.47 12.81 -8.56
CA GLN A 137 1.31 11.76 -9.15
C GLN A 137 0.50 10.72 -9.94
N LEU A 138 -0.84 10.73 -9.83
CA LEU A 138 -1.70 9.85 -10.62
C LEU A 138 -1.75 10.26 -12.10
N GLU A 139 -1.55 11.54 -12.44
CA GLU A 139 -1.69 12.06 -13.81
C GLU A 139 -0.71 11.43 -14.81
N GLY A 140 0.45 10.97 -14.33
CA GLY A 140 1.47 10.31 -15.15
C GLY A 140 1.36 8.78 -15.19
N LEU A 141 0.35 8.19 -14.53
CA LEU A 141 0.22 6.75 -14.36
C LEU A 141 -1.04 6.24 -15.07
N ASN A 142 -0.95 5.08 -15.72
CA ASN A 142 -2.12 4.41 -16.31
C ASN A 142 -2.90 3.67 -15.22
N VAL A 143 -3.54 4.42 -14.33
CA VAL A 143 -4.26 3.90 -13.16
C VAL A 143 -5.65 3.45 -13.58
N LYS A 144 -5.89 2.13 -13.59
CA LYS A 144 -7.22 1.57 -13.90
C LYS A 144 -8.23 1.75 -12.77
N GLN A 145 -7.74 1.81 -11.53
CA GLN A 145 -8.56 2.05 -10.35
C GLN A 145 -7.92 3.12 -9.46
N PRO A 146 -8.61 4.24 -9.20
CA PRO A 146 -8.06 5.28 -8.35
C PRO A 146 -7.87 4.78 -6.91
N PRO A 147 -6.97 5.42 -6.14
CA PRO A 147 -6.83 5.11 -4.73
C PRO A 147 -8.15 5.28 -3.97
N ILE A 148 -8.33 4.47 -2.93
CA ILE A 148 -9.51 4.55 -2.05
C ILE A 148 -9.54 5.93 -1.38
N PRO A 149 -10.67 6.67 -1.44
CA PRO A 149 -10.77 7.97 -0.78
C PRO A 149 -10.89 7.77 0.73
N TRP A 150 -9.81 8.06 1.46
CA TRP A 150 -9.72 7.91 2.90
C TRP A 150 -10.60 8.91 3.65
N ASN A 151 -10.95 10.05 3.05
CA ASN A 151 -11.86 11.04 3.61
C ASN A 151 -13.36 10.71 3.42
N SER A 152 -13.67 9.50 2.94
CA SER A 152 -15.04 9.03 2.75
C SER A 152 -15.37 7.94 3.76
N ALA A 153 -16.25 8.25 4.72
CA ALA A 153 -16.75 7.26 5.68
C ALA A 153 -17.34 6.03 5.00
N ALA A 154 -18.05 6.20 3.88
CA ALA A 154 -18.63 5.10 3.11
C ALA A 154 -17.57 4.21 2.44
N ALA A 155 -16.47 4.78 1.96
CA ALA A 155 -15.37 4.00 1.39
C ALA A 155 -14.59 3.25 2.48
N MET A 156 -14.45 3.87 3.66
CA MET A 156 -13.67 3.36 4.77
C MET A 156 -14.43 2.38 5.67
N SER A 157 -15.77 2.41 5.70
CA SER A 157 -16.59 1.54 6.55
C SER A 157 -16.48 0.05 6.20
N GLY A 158 -16.15 -0.26 4.94
CA GLY A 158 -15.96 -1.63 4.47
C GLY A 158 -14.54 -2.18 4.64
N LEU A 159 -13.59 -1.37 5.13
CA LEU A 159 -12.22 -1.79 5.36
C LEU A 159 -11.97 -1.99 6.84
N THR A 160 -11.26 -3.05 7.21
CA THR A 160 -10.71 -3.28 8.55
C THR A 160 -9.31 -2.68 8.66
N ASP A 161 -8.85 -2.40 9.89
CA ASP A 161 -7.50 -1.87 10.11
C ASP A 161 -6.43 -2.81 9.56
N GLN A 162 -6.65 -4.11 9.72
CA GLN A 162 -5.77 -5.14 9.19
C GLN A 162 -5.73 -5.16 7.66
N GLN A 163 -6.86 -4.92 6.98
CA GLN A 163 -6.89 -4.80 5.52
C GLN A 163 -6.11 -3.57 5.04
N ILE A 164 -6.22 -2.44 5.74
CA ILE A 164 -5.47 -1.22 5.41
C ILE A 164 -3.98 -1.45 5.64
N ALA A 165 -3.60 -2.04 6.77
CA ALA A 165 -2.21 -2.38 7.07
C ALA A 165 -1.62 -3.39 6.08
N ALA A 166 -2.38 -4.39 5.66
CA ALA A 166 -1.97 -5.34 4.63
C ALA A 166 -1.75 -4.65 3.27
N LYS A 167 -2.66 -3.77 2.84
CA LYS A 167 -2.47 -2.96 1.61
C LYS A 167 -1.19 -2.13 1.64
N ILE A 168 -0.90 -1.49 2.78
CA ILE A 168 0.32 -0.69 2.96
C ILE A 168 1.57 -1.57 2.94
N SER A 169 1.56 -2.66 3.71
CA SER A 169 2.74 -3.53 3.87
C SER A 169 3.04 -4.41 2.65
N GLN A 170 2.03 -4.82 1.88
CA GLN A 170 2.19 -5.85 0.86
C GLN A 170 1.87 -5.38 -0.56
N SER A 171 1.18 -4.25 -0.72
CA SER A 171 0.51 -3.87 -1.97
C SER A 171 -0.59 -4.86 -2.40
N ASP A 172 -1.47 -4.42 -3.28
CA ASP A 172 -2.49 -5.26 -3.93
C ASP A 172 -1.94 -6.02 -5.15
N ARG A 173 -0.66 -5.87 -5.50
CA ARG A 173 -0.11 -6.36 -6.78
C ARG A 173 -0.20 -7.87 -6.99
N GLN A 174 -0.24 -8.65 -5.91
CA GLN A 174 -0.38 -10.11 -6.02
C GLN A 174 -1.78 -10.52 -6.48
N GLN A 175 -2.81 -9.73 -6.15
CA GLN A 175 -4.22 -10.01 -6.49
C GLN A 175 -4.71 -9.15 -7.65
N ASN A 176 -4.13 -7.97 -7.84
CA ASN A 176 -4.42 -7.04 -8.90
C ASN A 176 -3.10 -6.65 -9.61
N PRO A 177 -2.76 -7.29 -10.74
CA PRO A 177 -1.51 -6.97 -11.46
C PRO A 177 -1.48 -5.54 -12.01
N ASP A 178 -2.65 -4.88 -12.12
CA ASP A 178 -2.77 -3.48 -12.52
C ASP A 178 -2.61 -2.51 -11.33
N ALA A 179 -2.43 -3.02 -10.10
CA ALA A 179 -2.19 -2.19 -8.93
C ALA A 179 -0.85 -1.45 -9.06
N VAL A 180 -0.93 -0.13 -8.98
CA VAL A 180 0.22 0.78 -9.07
C VAL A 180 0.80 1.15 -7.71
N MET A 181 0.05 0.94 -6.63
CA MET A 181 0.51 1.24 -5.27
C MET A 181 1.67 0.32 -4.90
N PRO A 182 2.85 0.85 -4.53
CA PRO A 182 3.99 0.04 -4.12
C PRO A 182 3.76 -0.59 -2.74
N SER A 183 4.54 -1.63 -2.43
CA SER A 183 4.63 -2.17 -1.08
C SER A 183 5.55 -1.29 -0.22
N PHE A 184 5.16 -1.09 1.05
CA PHE A 184 5.95 -0.35 2.04
C PHE A 184 6.45 -1.22 3.20
N GLY A 185 6.22 -2.55 3.18
CA GLY A 185 6.60 -3.45 4.28
C GLY A 185 8.10 -3.45 4.61
N ASP A 186 8.95 -3.24 3.61
CA ASP A 186 10.41 -3.15 3.81
C ASP A 186 10.88 -1.74 4.20
N GLN A 187 9.99 -0.74 4.16
CA GLN A 187 10.30 0.67 4.42
C GLN A 187 9.72 1.19 5.74
N LEU A 188 8.68 0.54 6.25
CA LEU A 188 7.95 0.94 7.45
C LEU A 188 7.90 -0.22 8.43
N SER A 189 8.21 0.06 9.69
CA SER A 189 7.96 -0.87 10.80
C SER A 189 6.47 -1.11 11.02
N ALA A 190 6.13 -2.18 11.75
CA ALA A 190 4.74 -2.50 12.08
C ALA A 190 4.06 -1.34 12.84
N GLU A 191 4.78 -0.70 13.76
CA GLU A 191 4.30 0.45 14.53
C GLU A 191 4.03 1.64 13.62
N GLN A 192 4.92 1.94 12.68
CA GLN A 192 4.72 3.01 11.71
C GLN A 192 3.52 2.76 10.78
N ILE A 193 3.25 1.50 10.45
CA ILE A 193 2.06 1.13 9.67
C ILE A 193 0.80 1.33 10.52
N ASP A 194 0.81 0.93 11.79
CA ASP A 194 -0.30 1.17 12.73
C ASP A 194 -0.58 2.69 12.88
N ASP A 195 0.46 3.52 12.95
CA ASP A 195 0.34 4.99 12.98
C ASP A 195 -0.33 5.54 11.70
N VAL A 196 0.08 5.05 10.53
CA VAL A 196 -0.54 5.42 9.25
C VAL A 196 -2.02 5.01 9.20
N VAL A 197 -2.35 3.80 9.65
CA VAL A 197 -3.74 3.33 9.74
C VAL A 197 -4.55 4.23 10.66
N ALA A 198 -4.00 4.61 11.81
CA ALA A 198 -4.66 5.53 12.75
C ALA A 198 -4.97 6.89 12.10
N TYR A 199 -4.03 7.45 11.32
CA TYR A 199 -4.27 8.70 10.58
C TYR A 199 -5.34 8.53 9.49
N ILE A 200 -5.30 7.46 8.70
CA ILE A 200 -6.31 7.16 7.68
C ILE A 200 -7.71 7.05 8.31
N ARG A 201 -7.82 6.40 9.47
CA ARG A 201 -9.07 6.31 10.23
C ARG A 201 -9.56 7.64 10.78
N MET A 202 -8.66 8.55 11.09
CA MET A 202 -9.03 9.89 11.50
C MET A 202 -9.69 10.67 10.36
N LEU A 203 -9.25 10.47 9.10
CA LEU A 203 -9.81 11.12 7.92
C LEU A 203 -11.19 10.57 7.53
N GLY A 204 -11.40 9.25 7.66
CA GLY A 204 -12.60 8.56 7.19
C GLY A 204 -13.77 8.52 8.16
N LYS A 205 -13.95 9.57 8.96
CA LYS A 205 -15.04 9.69 9.94
C LYS A 205 -16.30 10.26 9.33
#